data_AF-A0A965EXU2-F1
#
_entry.id   AF-A0A965EXU2-F1
#
_cell.length_a   1.000
_cell.length_b   1.000
_cell.length_c   1.000
_cell.angle_alpha   90.00
_cell.angle_beta   90.00
_cell.angle_gamma   90.00
#
_symmetry.space_group_name_H-M   'P 1'
#
loop_
_entity.id
_entity.type
_entity.pdbx_description
1 polymer ?
#
loop_
_entity_poly.entity_id
_entity_poly.type
_entity_poly.pdbx_seq_one_letter_code
_entity_poly.pdbx_strand_id
1 'polypeptide(L)' 'MRNPTPADKFTFGLWTVGWQARDPFGDATRAALDPIRTV' A
#
# COMPACT_ATOMS: atom_id res chain seq x y z
N MET A 1 1.29 6.81 24.30
CA MET A 1 1.10 5.83 23.20
C MET A 1 1.14 6.57 21.88
N ARG A 2 1.79 6.03 20.84
CA ARG A 2 1.79 6.61 19.48
C ARG A 2 0.75 5.86 18.65
N ASN A 3 -0.52 6.22 18.80
CA ASN A 3 -1.60 5.61 18.04
C ASN A 3 -2.09 6.64 17.01
N PRO A 4 -1.91 6.41 15.70
CA PRO A 4 -2.37 7.35 14.69
C PRO A 4 -3.89 7.44 14.70
N THR A 5 -4.38 8.65 14.47
CA THR A 5 -5.80 9.00 14.38
C THR A 5 -6.07 9.72 13.06
N PRO A 6 -7.33 9.79 12.59
CA PRO A 6 -7.65 10.58 11.41
C PRO A 6 -7.29 12.07 11.53
N ALA A 7 -7.22 12.63 12.75
CA ALA A 7 -6.83 14.01 13.00
C ALA A 7 -5.37 14.30 12.60
N ASP A 8 -4.53 13.26 12.54
CA ASP A 8 -3.13 13.34 12.10
C ASP A 8 -2.99 13.42 10.57
N LYS A 9 -4.09 13.19 9.82
CA LYS A 9 -4.18 13.34 8.36
C LYS A 9 -3.17 12.52 7.56
N PHE A 10 -2.81 11.33 8.05
CA PHE A 10 -2.04 10.38 7.25
C PHE A 10 -2.84 9.93 6.03
N THR A 11 -2.17 9.87 4.89
CA THR A 11 -2.74 9.36 3.64
C THR A 11 -1.71 8.46 2.95
N PHE A 12 -2.20 7.48 2.19
CA PHE A 12 -1.38 6.56 1.43
C PHE A 12 -1.91 6.46 0.01
N GLY A 13 -1.00 6.51 -0.96
CA GLY A 13 -1.33 6.24 -2.34
C GLY A 13 -1.63 4.77 -2.57
N LEU A 14 -2.58 4.45 -3.45
CA LEU A 14 -2.86 3.05 -3.83
C LEU A 14 -1.61 2.32 -4.32
N TRP A 15 -0.69 3.04 -4.97
CA TRP A 15 0.57 2.46 -5.47
C TRP A 15 1.54 2.04 -4.37
N THR A 16 1.41 2.56 -3.14
CA THR A 16 2.32 2.20 -2.04
C THR A 16 1.93 0.82 -1.50
N VAL A 17 0.70 0.69 -1.03
CA VAL A 17 0.17 -0.57 -0.48
C VAL A 17 -0.11 -1.61 -1.56
N GLY A 18 -0.41 -1.17 -2.79
CA GLY A 18 -0.67 -2.03 -3.94
C GLY A 18 0.57 -2.44 -4.73
N TRP A 19 1.78 -2.02 -4.33
CA TRP A 19 2.99 -2.43 -5.05
C TRP A 19 3.18 -3.95 -4.98
N GLN A 20 3.18 -4.58 -6.17
CA GLN A 20 3.34 -6.02 -6.33
C GLN A 20 4.78 -6.52 -6.12
N ALA A 21 5.70 -5.63 -5.74
CA ALA A 21 7.10 -5.93 -5.52
C ALA A 21 7.85 -6.45 -6.76
N ARG A 22 7.48 -5.95 -7.96
CA ARG A 22 8.24 -6.15 -9.18
C ARG A 22 9.37 -5.12 -9.27
N ASP A 23 10.55 -5.56 -9.68
CA ASP A 23 11.73 -4.71 -9.85
C ASP A 23 12.49 -5.10 -11.15
N PRO A 24 13.60 -4.41 -11.52
CA PRO A 24 14.33 -4.71 -12.75
C PRO A 24 14.97 -6.10 -12.82
N PHE A 25 15.11 -6.78 -11.69
CA PHE A 25 15.83 -8.05 -11.54
C PHE A 25 14.90 -9.22 -11.18
N GLY A 26 13.62 -8.96 -10.91
CA GLY A 26 12.66 -9.97 -10.50
C GLY A 26 11.22 -9.64 -10.84
N ASP A 27 10.44 -10.69 -11.06
CA ASP A 27 9.00 -10.59 -11.26
C ASP A 27 8.25 -10.27 -9.96
N ALA A 28 6.97 -9.94 -10.11
CA ALA A 28 6.09 -9.64 -8.99
C ALA A 28 6.01 -10.80 -7.99
N THR A 29 6.12 -10.48 -6.70
CA THR A 29 6.00 -11.46 -5.61
C THR A 29 4.65 -11.41 -4.89
N ARG A 30 3.78 -10.44 -5.24
CA ARG A 30 2.44 -10.27 -4.65
C ARG A 30 1.37 -10.18 -5.74
N ALA A 31 0.20 -10.75 -5.46
CA ALA A 31 -0.97 -10.55 -6.29
C ALA A 31 -1.40 -9.07 -6.30
N ALA A 32 -2.07 -8.64 -7.37
CA ALA A 32 -2.64 -7.31 -7.43
C ALA A 32 -3.70 -7.13 -6.34
N LEU A 33 -3.67 -5.99 -5.67
CA LEU A 33 -4.61 -5.66 -4.61
C LEU A 33 -5.78 -4.86 -5.18
N ASP A 34 -7.00 -5.31 -4.94
CA ASP A 34 -8.21 -4.55 -5.25
C ASP A 34 -8.20 -3.23 -4.46
N PRO A 35 -8.32 -2.05 -5.10
CA PRO A 35 -8.41 -0.77 -4.42
C PRO A 35 -9.48 -0.72 -3.32
N ILE A 36 -10.60 -1.43 -3.48
CA ILE A 36 -11.67 -1.47 -2.47
C ILE A 36 -11.19 -2.15 -1.17
N ARG A 37 -10.25 -3.09 -1.25
CA ARG A 37 -9.66 -3.74 -0.07
C ARG A 37 -8.65 -2.86 0.66
N THR A 38 -8.20 -1.75 0.06
CA THR A 38 -7.18 -0.86 0.65
C THR A 38 -7.74 0.25 1.52
N VAL A 39 -9.06 0.44 1.52
CA VAL A 39 -9.76 1.52 2.24
C VAL A 39 -10.40 1.04 3.54
#